data_AF-A0A072V5K7-F1
#
_entry.id   AF-A0A072V5K7-F1
#
_cell.length_a   1.000
_cell.length_b   1.000
_cell.length_c   1.000
_cell.angle_alpha   90.00
_cell.angle_beta   90.00
_cell.angle_gamma   90.00
#
_symmetry.space_group_name_H-M   'P 1'
#
loop_
_entity.id
_entity.type
_entity.pdbx_description
1 polymer ?
#
loop_
_entity_poly.entity_id
_entity_poly.type
_entity_poly.pdbx_seq_one_letter_code
_entity_poly.pdbx_strand_id
1 'polypeptide(L)'
;MSHLILTTFRTMLKKWFLSNNAVLCFITTKSTTPKFNNPLLHQFPISPRRFCTITATSESNTHPFSVSYLINNFGFSHESALKAFNNKQVRFNTPDNADSVITFFQNHGFPNSNIRIIIQKAPWLLSSQPHKRLIRSRPFLICSKDLINSLEEIKGLGFDPSTTTFGYALLANNCTSKKLWDEKVDVLKKWGWSDEDVIRAFRCHPDMMLTSIEKINLVMSFWVNQLGWDSLALTKRPHILTHSLEKWIVPRGLVVQFLLMKGLRKKNASLVTPFRYSEKLFLEKFVFSFKEESDYLLKIYEEKIKLAYTMENNGMPFPN
;
A
#
# COMPACT_ATOMS: atom_id res chain seq x y z
N MET A 1 -27.67 17.11 -8.06
CA MET A 1 -26.41 17.69 -7.52
C MET A 1 -25.34 16.63 -7.16
N SER A 2 -25.63 15.32 -7.32
CA SER A 2 -24.78 14.16 -7.00
C SER A 2 -23.94 13.59 -8.17
N HIS A 3 -23.96 14.25 -9.34
CA HIS A 3 -23.23 13.81 -10.54
C HIS A 3 -21.84 14.48 -10.69
N LEU A 4 -21.59 15.56 -9.94
CA LEU A 4 -20.45 16.43 -10.16
C LEU A 4 -19.21 15.99 -9.38
N ILE A 5 -19.32 15.41 -8.17
CA ILE A 5 -18.18 15.31 -7.25
C ILE A 5 -17.24 14.14 -7.53
N LEU A 6 -17.69 12.92 -7.86
CA LEU A 6 -16.74 11.86 -8.24
C LEU A 6 -16.17 12.04 -9.65
N THR A 7 -16.94 12.67 -10.55
CA THR A 7 -16.38 13.22 -11.78
C THR A 7 -15.32 14.22 -11.38
N THR A 8 -15.56 15.10 -10.41
CA THR A 8 -14.58 16.08 -9.92
C THR A 8 -13.42 15.42 -9.18
N PHE A 9 -13.54 14.36 -8.38
CA PHE A 9 -12.41 13.71 -7.70
C PHE A 9 -11.58 12.85 -8.66
N ARG A 10 -12.22 12.06 -9.54
CA ARG A 10 -11.52 11.37 -10.64
C ARG A 10 -10.95 12.35 -11.67
N THR A 11 -11.63 13.47 -11.94
CA THR A 11 -11.15 14.56 -12.81
C THR A 11 -10.14 15.44 -12.11
N MET A 12 -10.13 15.55 -10.78
CA MET A 12 -9.13 16.27 -9.98
C MET A 12 -7.89 15.41 -9.87
N LEU A 13 -8.01 14.11 -9.62
CA LEU A 13 -6.91 13.15 -9.76
C LEU A 13 -6.34 13.20 -11.18
N LYS A 14 -7.16 13.13 -12.24
CA LYS A 14 -6.71 13.24 -13.64
C LYS A 14 -6.14 14.62 -14.00
N LYS A 15 -6.76 15.74 -13.60
CA LYS A 15 -6.29 17.13 -13.84
C LYS A 15 -5.01 17.43 -13.06
N TRP A 16 -4.91 16.98 -11.82
CA TRP A 16 -3.71 17.06 -11.00
C TRP A 16 -2.57 16.24 -11.63
N PHE A 17 -2.87 15.06 -12.17
CA PHE A 17 -1.90 14.26 -12.95
C PHE A 17 -1.41 14.99 -14.19
N LEU A 18 -2.33 15.55 -14.98
CA LEU A 18 -2.00 16.32 -16.18
C LEU A 18 -1.20 17.59 -15.84
N SER A 19 -1.52 18.25 -14.72
CA SER A 19 -0.84 19.48 -14.28
C SER A 19 0.55 19.23 -13.70
N ASN A 20 0.76 18.13 -12.96
CA ASN A 20 2.06 17.81 -12.36
C ASN A 20 3.02 17.06 -13.29
N ASN A 21 2.52 16.29 -14.27
CA ASN A 21 3.37 15.70 -15.31
C ASN A 21 3.89 16.74 -16.32
N ALA A 22 3.20 17.88 -16.48
CA ALA A 22 3.72 19.00 -17.26
C ALA A 22 4.91 19.68 -16.58
N VAL A 23 4.91 19.76 -15.25
CA VAL A 23 6.03 20.34 -14.46
C VAL A 23 7.24 19.41 -14.45
N LEU A 24 7.05 18.08 -14.46
CA LEU A 24 8.15 17.12 -14.54
C LEU A 24 8.86 17.14 -15.91
N CYS A 25 8.17 17.51 -17.00
CA CYS A 25 8.77 17.66 -18.33
C CYS A 25 9.73 18.86 -18.44
N PHE A 26 9.68 19.83 -17.53
CA PHE A 26 10.57 21.01 -17.56
C PHE A 26 11.87 20.84 -16.75
N ILE A 27 11.98 19.84 -15.88
CA ILE A 27 13.17 19.70 -14.99
C ILE A 27 14.19 18.67 -15.52
N THR A 28 13.90 17.89 -16.55
CA THR A 28 14.89 16.96 -17.14
C THR A 28 15.51 17.52 -18.42
N THR A 29 16.32 18.57 -18.33
CA THR A 29 17.43 18.72 -19.29
C THR A 29 18.72 19.14 -18.59
N LYS A 30 19.76 18.35 -18.87
CA LYS A 30 21.21 18.55 -18.67
C LYS A 30 21.79 18.27 -17.26
N SER A 31 22.50 17.15 -17.14
CA SER A 31 23.88 17.17 -16.66
C SER A 31 24.66 15.91 -17.06
N THR A 32 25.90 16.16 -17.42
CA THR A 32 26.92 15.34 -18.06
C THR A 32 27.54 14.33 -17.07
N THR A 33 27.88 13.13 -17.57
CA THR A 33 28.62 12.09 -16.85
C THR A 33 30.09 12.44 -16.63
N PRO A 34 30.71 11.99 -15.53
CA PRO A 34 32.11 11.59 -15.54
C PRO A 34 32.32 10.12 -15.11
N LYS A 35 33.33 9.51 -15.75
CA LYS A 35 33.85 8.14 -15.57
C LYS A 35 34.64 8.02 -14.26
N PHE A 36 34.62 6.83 -13.65
CA PHE A 36 35.72 6.35 -12.80
C PHE A 36 35.97 4.85 -13.05
N ASN A 37 37.25 4.50 -13.16
CA ASN A 37 37.81 3.17 -13.43
C ASN A 37 38.23 2.46 -12.12
N ASN A 38 38.34 1.11 -12.23
CA ASN A 38 39.39 0.23 -11.66
C ASN A 38 39.17 -0.47 -10.29
N PRO A 39 39.89 -1.58 -9.97
CA PRO A 39 39.47 -3.00 -10.16
C PRO A 39 39.78 -3.91 -8.94
N LEU A 40 39.92 -5.24 -9.15
CA LEU A 40 40.47 -6.35 -8.31
C LEU A 40 39.40 -7.34 -7.76
N LEU A 41 39.22 -8.54 -8.35
CA LEU A 41 39.99 -9.81 -8.27
C LEU A 41 40.03 -10.47 -6.88
N HIS A 42 39.41 -11.65 -6.75
CA HIS A 42 40.07 -12.88 -6.27
C HIS A 42 39.23 -14.14 -6.58
N GLN A 43 39.92 -15.29 -6.63
CA GLN A 43 39.69 -16.49 -7.43
C GLN A 43 39.28 -17.75 -6.62
N PHE A 44 38.49 -18.65 -7.27
CA PHE A 44 38.55 -20.15 -7.37
C PHE A 44 38.38 -21.05 -6.10
N PRO A 45 38.13 -22.40 -6.21
CA PRO A 45 38.22 -23.33 -7.36
C PRO A 45 37.06 -24.37 -7.55
N ILE A 46 37.33 -25.33 -8.44
CA ILE A 46 36.51 -26.23 -9.28
C ILE A 46 36.25 -27.61 -8.65
N SER A 47 35.17 -28.31 -9.07
CA SER A 47 35.14 -29.78 -9.17
C SER A 47 34.19 -30.25 -10.31
N PRO A 48 34.41 -31.42 -10.97
CA PRO A 48 34.09 -31.62 -12.39
C PRO A 48 32.89 -32.54 -12.71
N ARG A 49 32.34 -32.28 -13.91
CA ARG A 49 31.70 -33.17 -14.91
C ARG A 49 30.75 -34.29 -14.45
N ARG A 50 29.54 -34.27 -15.01
CA ARG A 50 29.06 -35.36 -15.89
C ARG A 50 28.34 -34.81 -17.12
N PHE A 51 28.80 -35.25 -18.28
CA PHE A 51 28.23 -35.00 -19.60
C PHE A 51 26.95 -35.83 -19.78
N CYS A 52 25.93 -35.24 -20.41
CA CYS A 52 24.98 -36.00 -21.22
C CYS A 52 24.66 -35.23 -22.49
N THR A 53 24.49 -36.02 -23.55
CA THR A 53 24.78 -35.73 -24.95
C THR A 53 23.73 -34.84 -25.61
N ILE A 54 24.21 -33.95 -26.47
CA ILE A 54 23.42 -33.07 -27.34
C ILE A 54 22.75 -33.92 -28.43
N THR A 55 21.42 -33.83 -28.54
CA THR A 55 20.73 -33.96 -29.82
C THR A 55 20.35 -32.55 -30.28
N ALA A 56 20.98 -32.12 -31.37
CA ALA A 56 20.78 -30.80 -31.95
C ALA A 56 19.44 -30.74 -32.69
N THR A 57 18.60 -29.76 -32.35
CA THR A 57 17.63 -29.16 -33.28
C THR A 57 17.53 -27.65 -33.03
N SER A 58 17.98 -26.89 -34.03
CA SER A 58 17.63 -25.51 -34.42
C SER A 58 17.71 -24.35 -33.40
N GLU A 59 18.75 -23.54 -33.60
CA GLU A 59 18.85 -22.07 -33.54
C GLU A 59 18.17 -21.26 -32.41
N SER A 60 19.06 -20.68 -31.61
CA SER A 60 18.98 -19.70 -30.52
C SER A 60 17.84 -18.69 -30.50
N ASN A 61 17.20 -18.59 -29.33
CA ASN A 61 16.58 -17.37 -28.84
C ASN A 61 16.37 -17.47 -27.32
N THR A 62 17.41 -17.19 -26.54
CA THR A 62 17.39 -17.32 -25.07
C THR A 62 16.59 -16.19 -24.44
N HIS A 63 15.27 -16.25 -24.57
CA HIS A 63 14.39 -15.24 -23.99
C HIS A 63 14.31 -15.38 -22.46
N PRO A 64 14.13 -14.27 -21.73
CA PRO A 64 13.91 -14.30 -20.29
C PRO A 64 12.81 -15.29 -19.91
N PHE A 65 12.98 -16.02 -18.78
CA PHE A 65 12.02 -17.04 -18.34
C PHE A 65 10.57 -16.59 -18.40
N SER A 66 10.27 -15.38 -17.91
CA SER A 66 8.92 -14.79 -17.96
C SER A 66 8.33 -14.64 -19.37
N VAL A 67 9.15 -14.43 -20.41
CA VAL A 67 8.70 -14.35 -21.81
C VAL A 67 8.26 -15.73 -22.28
N SER A 68 9.08 -16.76 -22.07
CA SER A 68 8.74 -18.14 -22.41
C SER A 68 7.51 -18.62 -21.63
N TYR A 69 7.40 -18.24 -20.35
CA TYR A 69 6.27 -18.56 -19.50
C TYR A 69 4.95 -17.94 -20.02
N LEU A 70 4.97 -16.68 -20.47
CA LEU A 70 3.79 -16.02 -21.06
C LEU A 70 3.33 -16.68 -22.36
N ILE A 71 4.28 -17.04 -23.24
CA ILE A 71 3.99 -17.70 -24.52
C ILE A 71 3.35 -19.07 -24.26
N ASN A 72 3.98 -19.88 -23.42
CA ASN A 72 3.59 -21.27 -23.21
C ASN A 72 2.28 -21.43 -22.42
N ASN A 73 2.02 -20.56 -21.44
CA ASN A 73 0.88 -20.73 -20.52
C ASN A 73 -0.32 -19.82 -20.86
N PHE A 74 -0.09 -18.70 -21.53
CA PHE A 74 -1.13 -17.69 -21.78
C PHE A 74 -1.32 -17.36 -23.26
N GLY A 75 -0.56 -18.01 -24.14
CA GLY A 75 -0.67 -17.88 -25.60
C GLY A 75 -0.42 -16.46 -26.07
N PHE A 76 0.59 -15.80 -25.49
CA PHE A 76 1.12 -14.55 -26.02
C PHE A 76 1.86 -14.81 -27.33
N SER A 77 1.79 -13.87 -28.28
CA SER A 77 2.74 -13.85 -29.38
C SER A 77 4.13 -13.54 -28.85
N HIS A 78 5.15 -13.98 -29.57
CA HIS A 78 6.54 -13.71 -29.22
C HIS A 78 6.81 -12.20 -28.98
N GLU A 79 6.32 -11.36 -29.89
CA GLU A 79 6.44 -9.90 -29.82
C GLU A 79 5.72 -9.30 -28.60
N SER A 80 4.49 -9.74 -28.32
CA SER A 80 3.71 -9.22 -27.19
C SER A 80 4.33 -9.59 -25.83
N ALA A 81 4.89 -10.79 -25.72
CA ALA A 81 5.60 -11.24 -24.51
C ALA A 81 6.89 -10.44 -24.28
N LEU A 82 7.67 -10.18 -25.33
CA LEU A 82 8.86 -9.31 -25.26
C LEU A 82 8.50 -7.87 -24.88
N LYS A 83 7.43 -7.32 -25.44
CA LYS A 83 6.93 -5.98 -25.09
C LYS A 83 6.55 -5.89 -23.61
N ALA A 84 5.87 -6.91 -23.07
CA ALA A 84 5.53 -6.96 -21.65
C ALA A 84 6.78 -7.00 -20.75
N PHE A 85 7.80 -7.78 -21.13
CA PHE A 85 9.07 -7.84 -20.41
C PHE A 85 9.85 -6.52 -20.45
N ASN A 86 10.02 -5.94 -21.65
CA ASN A 86 10.77 -4.69 -21.85
C ASN A 86 10.13 -3.50 -21.13
N ASN A 87 8.79 -3.45 -21.08
CA ASN A 87 8.04 -2.46 -20.31
C ASN A 87 8.03 -2.71 -18.80
N LYS A 88 8.84 -3.66 -18.32
CA LYS A 88 8.94 -4.05 -16.90
C LYS A 88 7.62 -4.52 -16.29
N GLN A 89 6.67 -4.97 -17.11
CA GLN A 89 5.41 -5.51 -16.60
C GLN A 89 5.64 -6.88 -15.98
N VAL A 90 6.42 -7.74 -16.64
CA VAL A 90 6.79 -9.06 -16.12
C VAL A 90 8.27 -9.16 -15.82
N ARG A 91 8.62 -9.50 -14.58
CA ARG A 91 10.01 -9.71 -14.12
C ARG A 91 10.08 -10.80 -13.06
N PHE A 92 9.99 -12.05 -13.51
CA PHE A 92 10.22 -13.24 -12.68
C PHE A 92 11.05 -14.28 -13.44
N ASN A 93 11.80 -15.05 -12.66
CA ASN A 93 12.72 -16.08 -13.10
C ASN A 93 12.32 -17.49 -12.64
N THR A 94 11.31 -17.60 -11.77
CA THR A 94 10.70 -18.87 -11.34
C THR A 94 9.18 -18.79 -11.49
N PRO A 95 8.48 -19.93 -11.69
CA PRO A 95 7.03 -19.92 -11.87
C PRO A 95 6.29 -19.72 -10.54
N ASP A 96 6.92 -19.92 -9.38
CA ASP A 96 6.28 -19.98 -8.06
C ASP A 96 5.28 -18.84 -7.78
N ASN A 97 5.67 -17.60 -8.10
CA ASN A 97 4.81 -16.44 -7.90
C ASN A 97 3.65 -16.41 -8.89
N ALA A 98 3.92 -16.70 -10.17
CA ALA A 98 2.94 -16.71 -11.23
C ALA A 98 1.92 -17.84 -11.01
N ASP A 99 2.39 -19.04 -10.66
CA ASP A 99 1.55 -20.19 -10.31
C ASP A 99 0.71 -19.89 -9.08
N SER A 100 1.27 -19.23 -8.05
CA SER A 100 0.50 -18.80 -6.88
C SER A 100 -0.64 -17.85 -7.24
N VAL A 101 -0.45 -16.94 -8.20
CA VAL A 101 -1.50 -16.05 -8.73
C VAL A 101 -2.56 -16.87 -9.45
N ILE A 102 -2.15 -17.81 -10.31
CA ILE A 102 -3.06 -18.66 -11.09
C ILE A 102 -3.90 -19.55 -10.18
N THR A 103 -3.27 -20.32 -9.27
CA THR A 103 -3.95 -21.16 -8.28
C THR A 103 -4.88 -20.34 -7.41
N PHE A 104 -4.48 -19.12 -7.06
CA PHE A 104 -5.36 -18.20 -6.36
C PHE A 104 -6.64 -17.94 -7.19
N PHE A 105 -6.56 -17.56 -8.46
CA PHE A 105 -7.77 -17.31 -9.27
C PHE A 105 -8.62 -18.59 -9.44
N GLN A 106 -8.00 -19.75 -9.65
CA GLN A 106 -8.66 -21.04 -9.79
C GLN A 106 -9.47 -21.42 -8.53
N ASN A 107 -8.88 -21.26 -7.34
CA ASN A 107 -9.55 -21.53 -6.06
C ASN A 107 -10.76 -20.61 -5.81
N HIS A 108 -10.85 -19.49 -6.53
CA HIS A 108 -11.98 -18.55 -6.46
C HIS A 108 -12.95 -18.69 -7.63
N GLY A 109 -12.92 -19.82 -8.33
CA GLY A 109 -13.91 -20.18 -9.35
C GLY A 109 -13.69 -19.52 -10.70
N PHE A 110 -12.50 -18.95 -10.96
CA PHE A 110 -12.18 -18.43 -12.29
C PHE A 110 -11.84 -19.58 -13.24
N PRO A 111 -12.54 -19.71 -14.38
CA PRO A 111 -12.13 -20.66 -15.40
C PRO A 111 -10.80 -20.22 -16.03
N ASN A 112 -9.97 -21.17 -16.44
CA ASN A 112 -8.66 -20.91 -17.03
C ASN A 112 -8.72 -19.96 -18.24
N SER A 113 -9.81 -19.98 -19.00
CA SER A 113 -10.08 -19.02 -20.10
C SER A 113 -10.14 -17.57 -19.62
N ASN A 114 -10.80 -17.30 -18.50
CA ASN A 114 -10.91 -15.96 -17.92
C ASN A 114 -9.57 -15.52 -17.33
N ILE A 115 -8.87 -16.42 -16.64
CA ILE A 115 -7.51 -16.16 -16.12
C ILE A 115 -6.60 -15.77 -17.27
N ARG A 116 -6.66 -16.49 -18.39
CA ARG A 116 -5.89 -16.17 -19.59
C ARG A 116 -6.18 -14.78 -20.13
N ILE A 117 -7.45 -14.39 -20.25
CA ILE A 117 -7.84 -13.05 -20.70
C ILE A 117 -7.32 -11.97 -19.74
N ILE A 118 -7.41 -12.21 -18.42
CA ILE A 118 -6.92 -11.29 -17.39
C ILE A 118 -5.40 -11.10 -17.52
N ILE A 119 -4.64 -12.19 -17.63
CA ILE A 119 -3.17 -12.13 -17.74
C ILE A 119 -2.73 -11.52 -19.07
N GLN A 120 -3.45 -11.77 -20.17
CA GLN A 120 -3.19 -11.14 -21.47
C GLN A 120 -3.31 -9.61 -21.41
N LYS A 121 -4.29 -9.10 -20.67
CA LYS A 121 -4.50 -7.65 -20.50
C LYS A 121 -3.61 -7.04 -19.42
N ALA A 122 -3.35 -7.78 -18.35
CA ALA A 122 -2.55 -7.35 -17.21
C ALA A 122 -1.42 -8.35 -16.88
N PRO A 123 -0.38 -8.47 -17.73
CA PRO A 123 0.70 -9.45 -17.54
C PRO A 123 1.44 -9.28 -16.23
N TRP A 124 1.51 -8.04 -15.73
CA TRP A 124 2.16 -7.67 -14.49
C TRP A 124 1.57 -8.34 -13.25
N LEU A 125 0.32 -8.85 -13.31
CA LEU A 125 -0.28 -9.62 -12.22
C LEU A 125 0.54 -10.85 -11.85
N LEU A 126 1.26 -11.44 -12.81
CA LEU A 126 2.13 -12.61 -12.56
C LEU A 126 3.39 -12.26 -11.75
N SER A 127 3.82 -10.99 -11.80
CA SER A 127 4.98 -10.47 -11.05
C SER A 127 4.57 -9.79 -9.75
N SER A 128 3.33 -9.30 -9.68
CA SER A 128 2.72 -8.88 -8.44
C SER A 128 2.72 -10.10 -7.53
N GLN A 129 3.52 -10.08 -6.47
CA GLN A 129 3.30 -11.00 -5.35
C GLN A 129 1.85 -10.79 -4.96
N PRO A 130 0.92 -11.72 -5.24
CA PRO A 130 -0.45 -11.54 -4.84
C PRO A 130 -0.34 -11.46 -3.33
N HIS A 131 -0.51 -10.24 -2.82
CA HIS A 131 -0.21 -9.87 -1.46
C HIS A 131 -0.92 -10.91 -0.59
N LYS A 132 -0.16 -11.85 -0.02
CA LYS A 132 -0.63 -13.16 0.49
C LYS A 132 -1.71 -13.04 1.60
N ARG A 133 -2.13 -11.81 1.92
CA ARG A 133 -3.12 -11.39 2.90
C ARG A 133 -4.37 -10.72 2.32
N LEU A 134 -4.28 -9.75 1.41
CA LEU A 134 -5.46 -8.96 0.99
C LEU A 134 -6.32 -9.66 -0.08
N ILE A 135 -5.71 -10.38 -1.04
CA ILE A 135 -6.52 -11.19 -1.97
C ILE A 135 -7.15 -12.37 -1.23
N ARG A 136 -6.39 -12.97 -0.30
CA ARG A 136 -6.87 -14.05 0.57
C ARG A 136 -7.98 -13.61 1.54
N SER A 137 -8.01 -12.34 1.97
CA SER A 137 -9.02 -11.85 2.91
C SER A 137 -10.30 -11.36 2.23
N ARG A 138 -10.27 -11.00 0.94
CA ARG A 138 -11.41 -10.44 0.20
C ARG A 138 -11.56 -11.03 -1.22
N PRO A 139 -11.84 -12.33 -1.34
CA PRO A 139 -11.89 -13.02 -2.62
C PRO A 139 -12.97 -12.54 -3.60
N PHE A 140 -14.07 -11.96 -3.09
CA PHE A 140 -15.14 -11.39 -3.90
C PHE A 140 -14.68 -10.30 -4.87
N LEU A 141 -13.56 -9.62 -4.58
CA LEU A 141 -13.07 -8.48 -5.37
C LEU A 141 -12.65 -8.85 -6.79
N ILE A 142 -12.44 -10.13 -7.01
CA ILE A 142 -11.92 -10.67 -8.25
C ILE A 142 -13.09 -11.10 -9.12
N CYS A 143 -14.19 -11.54 -8.50
CA CYS A 143 -15.48 -11.88 -9.12
C CYS A 143 -16.24 -10.70 -9.73
N SER A 144 -15.67 -9.50 -9.76
CA SER A 144 -16.27 -8.38 -10.48
C SER A 144 -16.12 -8.57 -11.99
N LYS A 145 -17.21 -8.36 -12.74
CA LYS A 145 -17.20 -8.41 -14.22
C LYS A 145 -16.28 -7.34 -14.85
N ASP A 146 -15.85 -6.35 -14.05
CA ASP A 146 -15.07 -5.20 -14.47
C ASP A 146 -13.65 -5.14 -13.89
N LEU A 147 -13.11 -6.24 -13.34
CA LEU A 147 -11.77 -6.27 -12.73
C LEU A 147 -10.70 -5.64 -13.64
N ILE A 148 -10.72 -5.99 -14.93
CA ILE A 148 -9.79 -5.44 -15.94
C ILE A 148 -9.91 -3.91 -16.06
N ASN A 149 -11.15 -3.38 -16.08
CA ASN A 149 -11.39 -1.94 -16.18
C ASN A 149 -10.86 -1.22 -14.93
N SER A 150 -11.11 -1.78 -13.73
CA SER A 150 -10.56 -1.26 -12.49
C SER A 150 -9.02 -1.31 -12.46
N LEU A 151 -8.41 -2.39 -12.96
CA LEU A 151 -6.95 -2.53 -13.03
C LEU A 151 -6.31 -1.45 -13.92
N GLU A 152 -6.86 -1.24 -15.12
CA GLU A 152 -6.37 -0.19 -16.03
C GLU A 152 -6.66 1.22 -15.49
N GLU A 153 -7.79 1.42 -14.78
CA GLU A 153 -8.08 2.69 -14.11
C GLU A 153 -7.05 2.99 -13.00
N ILE A 154 -6.79 2.06 -12.09
CA ILE A 154 -5.81 2.25 -11.01
C ILE A 154 -4.39 2.45 -11.57
N LYS A 155 -4.03 1.74 -12.64
CA LYS A 155 -2.77 1.94 -13.35
C LYS A 155 -2.71 3.31 -14.03
N GLY A 156 -3.82 3.78 -14.62
CA GLY A 156 -3.96 5.13 -15.18
C GLY A 156 -3.87 6.24 -14.12
N LEU A 157 -4.20 5.94 -12.87
CA LEU A 157 -3.94 6.80 -11.70
C LEU A 157 -2.47 6.74 -11.22
N GLY A 158 -1.57 6.17 -12.03
CA GLY A 158 -0.13 6.12 -11.81
C GLY A 158 0.32 5.36 -10.57
N PHE A 159 -0.49 4.42 -10.08
CA PHE A 159 -0.04 3.43 -9.12
C PHE A 159 0.82 2.39 -9.84
N ASP A 160 1.99 2.09 -9.28
CA ASP A 160 2.86 1.04 -9.80
C ASP A 160 2.26 -0.33 -9.46
N PRO A 161 1.87 -1.14 -10.47
CA PRO A 161 1.25 -2.44 -10.24
C PRO A 161 2.12 -3.47 -9.50
N SER A 162 3.43 -3.23 -9.38
CA SER A 162 4.34 -4.07 -8.60
C SER A 162 4.32 -3.76 -7.09
N THR A 163 3.63 -2.69 -6.67
CA THR A 163 3.62 -2.23 -5.26
C THR A 163 2.40 -2.72 -4.49
N THR A 164 2.55 -2.85 -3.16
CA THR A 164 1.42 -3.14 -2.26
C THR A 164 0.35 -2.05 -2.29
N THR A 165 0.77 -0.79 -2.50
CA THR A 165 -0.13 0.37 -2.63
C THR A 165 -1.12 0.21 -3.78
N PHE A 166 -0.70 -0.36 -4.92
CA PHE A 166 -1.62 -0.67 -6.01
C PHE A 166 -2.72 -1.64 -5.57
N GLY A 167 -2.34 -2.70 -4.85
CA GLY A 167 -3.28 -3.66 -4.27
C GLY A 167 -4.33 -2.95 -3.43
N TYR A 168 -3.91 -2.15 -2.45
CA TYR A 168 -4.85 -1.39 -1.61
C TYR A 168 -5.71 -0.40 -2.40
N ALA A 169 -5.18 0.25 -3.43
CA ALA A 169 -5.94 1.16 -4.29
C ALA A 169 -7.05 0.42 -5.04
N LEU A 170 -6.75 -0.77 -5.56
CA LEU A 170 -7.73 -1.64 -6.20
C LEU A 170 -8.82 -2.09 -5.22
N LEU A 171 -8.44 -2.49 -4.00
CA LEU A 171 -9.42 -2.84 -2.96
C LEU A 171 -10.31 -1.64 -2.63
N ALA A 172 -9.72 -0.46 -2.40
CA ALA A 172 -10.44 0.75 -2.06
C ALA A 172 -11.45 1.16 -3.14
N ASN A 173 -11.10 0.98 -4.41
CA ASN A 173 -11.99 1.27 -5.54
C ASN A 173 -13.11 0.23 -5.70
N ASN A 174 -12.84 -1.06 -5.45
CA ASN A 174 -13.82 -2.12 -5.68
C ASN A 174 -14.70 -2.44 -4.45
N CYS A 175 -14.22 -2.21 -3.23
CA CYS A 175 -14.99 -2.46 -1.99
C CYS A 175 -15.86 -1.28 -1.57
N THR A 176 -15.60 -0.08 -2.10
CA THR A 176 -16.24 1.14 -1.62
C THR A 176 -17.12 1.69 -2.72
N SER A 177 -18.43 1.78 -2.47
CA SER A 177 -19.34 2.37 -3.44
C SER A 177 -19.02 3.84 -3.68
N LYS A 178 -19.39 4.35 -4.86
CA LYS A 178 -19.24 5.76 -5.24
C LYS A 178 -19.77 6.71 -4.16
N LYS A 179 -21.01 6.46 -3.70
CA LYS A 179 -21.67 7.25 -2.67
C LYS A 179 -20.88 7.25 -1.36
N LEU A 180 -20.45 6.07 -0.92
CA LEU A 180 -19.68 5.94 0.30
C LEU A 180 -18.29 6.60 0.19
N TRP A 181 -17.70 6.62 -1.00
CA TRP A 181 -16.48 7.36 -1.30
C TRP A 181 -16.67 8.87 -1.08
N ASP A 182 -17.70 9.45 -1.69
CA ASP A 182 -18.01 10.88 -1.56
C ASP A 182 -18.29 11.23 -0.09
N GLU A 183 -19.07 10.42 0.63
CA GLU A 183 -19.34 10.61 2.07
C GLU A 183 -18.07 10.58 2.93
N LYS A 184 -17.12 9.68 2.63
CA LYS A 184 -15.81 9.64 3.33
C LYS A 184 -14.99 10.89 3.07
N VAL A 185 -14.99 11.39 1.84
CA VAL A 185 -14.29 12.63 1.48
C VAL A 185 -14.90 13.81 2.23
N ASP A 186 -16.22 13.92 2.24
CA ASP A 186 -16.93 15.00 2.97
C ASP A 186 -16.64 14.96 4.48
N VAL A 187 -16.55 13.78 5.07
CA VAL A 187 -16.14 13.61 6.47
C VAL A 187 -14.72 14.12 6.71
N LEU A 188 -13.76 13.78 5.84
CA LEU A 188 -12.38 14.29 5.97
C LEU A 188 -12.32 15.81 5.80
N LYS A 189 -13.11 16.37 4.88
CA LYS A 189 -13.22 17.82 4.67
C LYS A 189 -13.82 18.52 5.89
N LYS A 190 -14.81 17.92 6.54
CA LYS A 190 -15.37 18.40 7.82
C LYS A 190 -14.29 18.48 8.92
N TRP A 191 -13.30 17.59 8.88
CA TRP A 191 -12.13 17.63 9.78
C TRP A 191 -10.99 18.54 9.28
N GLY A 192 -11.23 19.38 8.27
CA GLY A 192 -10.32 20.42 7.81
C GLY A 192 -9.39 20.03 6.66
N TRP A 193 -9.55 18.84 6.07
CA TRP A 193 -8.71 18.44 4.93
C TRP A 193 -9.19 19.10 3.63
N SER A 194 -8.25 19.53 2.78
CA SER A 194 -8.56 19.94 1.41
C SER A 194 -8.72 18.72 0.49
N ASP A 195 -9.27 18.93 -0.70
CA ASP A 195 -9.30 17.88 -1.73
C ASP A 195 -7.88 17.42 -2.09
N GLU A 196 -6.92 18.33 -2.14
CA GLU A 196 -5.51 18.04 -2.39
C GLU A 196 -4.90 17.16 -1.29
N ASP A 197 -5.27 17.39 -0.03
CA ASP A 197 -4.81 16.58 1.10
C ASP A 197 -5.35 15.15 1.03
N VAL A 198 -6.64 15.00 0.72
CA VAL A 198 -7.26 13.69 0.51
C VAL A 198 -6.59 12.94 -0.63
N ILE A 199 -6.37 13.61 -1.77
CA ILE A 199 -5.68 13.01 -2.93
C ILE A 199 -4.27 12.56 -2.55
N ARG A 200 -3.50 13.41 -1.86
CA ARG A 200 -2.13 13.09 -1.45
C ARG A 200 -2.10 11.91 -0.48
N ALA A 201 -2.98 11.91 0.51
CA ALA A 201 -3.11 10.83 1.50
C ALA A 201 -3.48 9.50 0.81
N PHE A 202 -4.47 9.52 -0.08
CA PHE A 202 -4.91 8.34 -0.84
C PHE A 202 -3.77 7.76 -1.70
N ARG A 203 -2.97 8.59 -2.36
CA ARG A 203 -1.84 8.10 -3.18
C ARG A 203 -0.79 7.34 -2.37
N CYS A 204 -0.54 7.77 -1.13
CA CYS A 204 0.44 7.12 -0.28
C CYS A 204 -0.14 5.88 0.42
N HIS A 205 -1.43 5.93 0.79
CA HIS A 205 -2.07 4.96 1.66
C HIS A 205 -3.56 4.79 1.30
N PRO A 206 -3.88 4.09 0.20
CA PRO A 206 -5.26 3.90 -0.25
C PRO A 206 -6.13 3.14 0.74
N ASP A 207 -5.51 2.35 1.63
CA ASP A 207 -6.16 1.58 2.69
C ASP A 207 -7.00 2.43 3.64
N MET A 208 -6.71 3.73 3.76
CA MET A 208 -7.52 4.66 4.56
C MET A 208 -9.00 4.70 4.13
N MET A 209 -9.28 4.40 2.85
CA MET A 209 -10.64 4.42 2.30
C MET A 209 -11.42 3.14 2.63
N LEU A 210 -10.75 2.12 3.16
CA LEU A 210 -11.38 0.89 3.66
C LEU A 210 -11.86 1.03 5.12
N THR A 211 -11.42 2.06 5.83
CA THR A 211 -11.85 2.37 7.20
C THR A 211 -13.29 2.88 7.22
N SER A 212 -14.13 2.47 8.18
CA SER A 212 -15.52 2.97 8.29
C SER A 212 -15.59 4.47 8.61
N ILE A 213 -16.69 5.13 8.26
CA ILE A 213 -16.89 6.56 8.55
C ILE A 213 -16.89 6.82 10.06
N GLU A 214 -17.54 5.92 10.81
CA GLU A 214 -17.62 5.96 12.27
C GLU A 214 -16.22 5.90 12.87
N LYS A 215 -15.37 4.98 12.39
CA LYS A 215 -13.99 4.86 12.87
C LYS A 215 -13.16 6.10 12.55
N ILE A 216 -13.30 6.68 11.35
CA ILE A 216 -12.63 7.94 10.99
C ILE A 216 -13.02 9.05 11.97
N ASN A 217 -14.32 9.21 12.24
CA ASN A 217 -14.80 10.22 13.19
C ASN A 217 -14.32 9.99 14.62
N LEU A 218 -14.29 8.74 15.09
CA LEU A 218 -13.78 8.41 16.43
C LEU A 218 -12.28 8.75 16.56
N VAL A 219 -11.47 8.38 15.56
CA VAL A 219 -10.04 8.71 15.55
C VAL A 219 -9.83 10.23 15.48
N MET A 220 -10.56 10.93 14.62
CA MET A 220 -10.46 12.39 14.50
C MET A 220 -10.94 13.11 15.76
N SER A 221 -12.02 12.67 16.39
CA SER A 221 -12.51 13.25 17.65
C SER A 221 -11.48 13.09 18.77
N PHE A 222 -10.89 11.90 18.91
CA PHE A 222 -9.80 11.70 19.87
C PHE A 222 -8.60 12.60 19.55
N TRP A 223 -8.15 12.63 18.30
CA TRP A 223 -6.98 13.39 17.87
C TRP A 223 -7.15 14.90 18.02
N VAL A 224 -8.24 15.46 17.51
CA VAL A 224 -8.48 16.90 17.46
C VAL A 224 -9.09 17.40 18.77
N ASN A 225 -10.15 16.76 19.24
CA ASN A 225 -10.92 17.29 20.38
C ASN A 225 -10.28 16.93 21.72
N GLN A 226 -9.83 15.68 21.90
CA GLN A 226 -9.25 15.26 23.17
C GLN A 226 -7.75 15.61 23.30
N LEU A 227 -6.97 15.44 22.23
CA LEU A 227 -5.54 15.76 22.27
C LEU A 227 -5.20 17.20 21.86
N GLY A 228 -6.13 17.91 21.20
CA GLY A 228 -5.90 19.27 20.72
C GLY A 228 -4.93 19.33 19.53
N TRP A 229 -4.78 18.24 18.78
CA TRP A 229 -3.79 18.14 17.70
C TRP A 229 -4.37 18.47 16.34
N ASP A 230 -3.56 19.10 15.48
CA ASP A 230 -3.94 19.41 14.10
C ASP A 230 -4.24 18.14 13.30
N SER A 231 -5.42 18.09 12.68
CA SER A 231 -5.86 16.96 11.85
C SER A 231 -4.98 16.80 10.61
N LEU A 232 -4.38 17.90 10.11
CA LEU A 232 -3.52 17.86 8.93
C LEU A 232 -2.22 17.09 9.18
N ALA A 233 -1.84 16.88 10.45
CA ALA A 233 -0.72 16.00 10.80
C ALA A 233 -0.94 14.56 10.28
N LEU A 234 -2.20 14.12 10.20
CA LEU A 234 -2.56 12.78 9.74
C LEU A 234 -2.48 12.61 8.22
N THR A 235 -2.50 13.68 7.43
CA THR A 235 -2.36 13.62 5.95
C THR A 235 -1.03 13.00 5.52
N LYS A 236 0.02 13.21 6.33
CA LYS A 236 1.36 12.63 6.13
C LYS A 236 1.38 11.13 6.41
N ARG A 237 0.41 10.61 7.15
CA ARG A 237 0.36 9.20 7.57
C ARG A 237 -1.06 8.71 7.89
N PRO A 238 -1.95 8.67 6.89
CA PRO A 238 -3.36 8.31 7.09
C PRO A 238 -3.57 6.84 7.46
N HIS A 239 -2.56 5.95 7.28
CA HIS A 239 -2.61 4.56 7.77
C HIS A 239 -2.90 4.47 9.29
N ILE A 240 -2.70 5.55 10.07
CA ILE A 240 -3.14 5.55 11.46
C ILE A 240 -4.65 5.28 11.62
N LEU A 241 -5.47 5.67 10.64
CA LEU A 241 -6.93 5.48 10.63
C LEU A 241 -7.32 3.99 10.58
N THR A 242 -6.40 3.10 10.19
CA THR A 242 -6.65 1.66 10.13
C THR A 242 -6.26 0.93 11.42
N HIS A 243 -5.57 1.59 12.35
CA HIS A 243 -5.23 1.01 13.65
C HIS A 243 -6.42 0.96 14.60
N SER A 244 -6.38 0.03 15.57
CA SER A 244 -7.32 0.06 16.70
C SER A 244 -7.18 1.37 17.45
N LEU A 245 -8.30 2.03 17.73
CA LEU A 245 -8.25 3.31 18.43
C LEU A 245 -7.86 3.05 19.88
N GLU A 246 -8.47 2.04 20.47
CA GLU A 246 -8.48 1.73 21.89
C GLU A 246 -7.19 1.02 22.30
N LYS A 247 -6.70 0.08 21.46
CA LYS A 247 -5.49 -0.70 21.75
C LYS A 247 -4.21 -0.06 21.23
N TRP A 248 -4.29 0.89 20.30
CA TRP A 248 -3.09 1.45 19.64
C TRP A 248 -3.01 2.96 19.74
N ILE A 249 -4.08 3.67 19.38
CA ILE A 249 -4.02 5.13 19.25
C ILE A 249 -4.15 5.81 20.62
N VAL A 250 -5.12 5.43 21.44
CA VAL A 250 -5.40 6.04 22.75
C VAL A 250 -4.22 5.90 23.72
N PRO A 251 -3.66 4.69 23.97
CA PRO A 251 -2.58 4.53 24.94
C PRO A 251 -1.34 5.35 24.57
N ARG A 252 -1.02 5.39 23.26
CA ARG A 252 0.14 6.11 22.75
C ARG A 252 -0.08 7.61 22.67
N GLY A 253 -1.30 8.04 22.31
CA GLY A 253 -1.68 9.44 22.25
C GLY A 253 -1.54 10.12 23.61
N LEU A 254 -2.02 9.47 24.67
CA LEU A 254 -1.97 10.02 26.03
C LEU A 254 -0.54 10.09 26.58
N VAL A 255 0.29 9.07 26.34
CA VAL A 255 1.73 9.13 26.67
C VAL A 255 2.39 10.31 25.97
N VAL A 256 2.18 10.48 24.66
CA VAL A 256 2.78 11.58 23.89
C VAL A 256 2.25 12.94 24.35
N GLN A 257 0.96 13.03 24.68
CA GLN A 257 0.34 14.25 25.23
C GLN A 257 0.99 14.65 26.55
N PHE A 258 1.17 13.70 27.48
CA PHE A 258 1.85 13.95 28.75
C PHE A 258 3.28 14.46 28.54
N LEU A 259 4.05 13.81 27.65
CA LEU A 259 5.42 14.23 27.33
C LEU A 259 5.47 15.66 26.77
N LEU A 260 4.50 16.04 25.93
CA LEU A 260 4.40 17.41 25.40
C LEU A 260 4.04 18.41 26.51
N MET A 261 3.08 18.07 27.38
CA MET A 261 2.65 18.93 28.49
C MET A 261 3.76 19.18 29.51
N LYS A 262 4.58 18.16 29.80
CA LYS A 262 5.75 18.28 30.70
C LYS A 262 6.97 18.93 30.05
N GLY A 263 6.93 19.23 28.75
CA GLY A 263 8.07 19.78 28.02
C GLY A 263 9.19 18.77 27.74
N LEU A 264 8.98 17.49 28.05
CA LEU A 264 9.90 16.38 27.78
C LEU A 264 10.00 16.04 26.28
N ARG A 265 9.06 16.58 25.48
CA ARG A 265 9.07 16.49 24.01
C ARG A 265 8.90 17.88 23.41
N LYS A 266 9.70 18.18 22.38
CA LYS A 266 9.61 19.44 21.63
C LYS A 266 8.21 19.59 21.01
N LYS A 267 7.62 20.79 21.11
CA LYS A 267 6.30 21.12 20.56
C LYS A 267 6.18 20.91 19.05
N ASN A 268 7.28 21.09 18.30
CA ASN A 268 7.33 20.88 16.85
C ASN A 268 7.71 19.45 16.44
N ALA A 269 7.92 18.54 17.40
CA ALA A 269 8.21 17.14 17.08
C ALA A 269 6.99 16.50 16.41
N SER A 270 7.25 15.60 15.45
CA SER A 270 6.19 14.88 14.76
C SER A 270 5.24 14.16 15.73
N LEU A 271 3.94 14.46 15.59
CA LEU A 271 2.86 13.84 16.36
C LEU A 271 2.57 12.41 15.90
N VAL A 272 2.80 12.08 14.62
CA VAL A 272 2.47 10.77 14.03
C VAL A 272 3.58 9.73 14.15
N THR A 273 4.84 10.16 14.35
CA THR A 273 5.99 9.25 14.45
C THR A 273 5.89 8.21 15.58
N PRO A 274 5.41 8.53 16.79
CA PRO A 274 5.27 7.56 17.88
C PRO A 274 4.39 6.35 17.53
N PHE A 275 3.38 6.55 16.67
CA PHE A 275 2.45 5.50 16.25
C PHE A 275 3.05 4.51 15.24
N ARG A 276 4.28 4.73 14.77
CA ARG A 276 4.99 3.84 13.83
C ARG A 276 5.71 2.68 14.50
N TYR A 277 6.07 2.85 15.76
CA TYR A 277 6.93 1.90 16.44
C TYR A 277 6.14 0.64 16.82
N SER A 278 6.84 -0.49 16.89
CA SER A 278 6.33 -1.66 17.60
C SER A 278 6.11 -1.29 19.07
N GLU A 279 5.30 -2.06 19.78
CA GLU A 279 5.05 -1.84 21.21
C GLU A 279 6.36 -1.76 22.01
N LYS A 280 7.25 -2.73 21.84
CA LYS A 280 8.59 -2.73 22.47
C LYS A 280 9.34 -1.42 22.23
N LEU A 281 9.49 -1.02 20.98
CA LEU A 281 10.22 0.21 20.62
C LEU A 281 9.51 1.48 21.09
N PHE A 282 8.18 1.46 21.16
CA PHE A 282 7.40 2.57 21.70
C PHE A 282 7.69 2.73 23.20
N LEU A 283 7.59 1.66 23.98
CA LEU A 283 7.88 1.70 25.41
C LEU A 283 9.33 2.13 25.69
N GLU A 284 10.30 1.55 24.99
CA GLU A 284 11.72 1.94 25.13
C GLU A 284 11.96 3.43 24.88
N LYS A 285 11.34 4.01 23.84
CA LYS A 285 11.62 5.38 23.39
C LYS A 285 10.73 6.47 23.99
N PHE A 286 9.55 6.11 24.47
CA PHE A 286 8.53 7.08 24.92
C PHE A 286 8.11 6.86 26.37
N VAL A 287 8.54 5.77 27.00
CA VAL A 287 8.24 5.47 28.41
C VAL A 287 9.55 5.34 29.19
N PHE A 288 10.35 4.32 28.90
CA PHE A 288 11.54 3.98 29.70
C PHE A 288 12.73 4.92 29.51
N SER A 289 12.75 5.73 28.45
CA SER A 289 13.77 6.77 28.26
C SER A 289 13.62 7.94 29.24
N PHE A 290 12.47 8.09 29.88
CA PHE A 290 12.16 9.15 30.85
C PHE A 290 12.18 8.55 32.26
N LYS A 291 13.36 8.39 32.83
CA LYS A 291 13.58 7.61 34.07
C LYS A 291 12.74 8.10 35.26
N GLU A 292 12.51 9.40 35.37
CA GLU A 292 11.75 9.98 36.49
C GLU A 292 10.24 9.77 36.32
N GLU A 293 9.74 9.78 35.09
CA GLU A 293 8.32 9.64 34.78
C GLU A 293 7.93 8.23 34.30
N SER A 294 8.86 7.29 34.21
CA SER A 294 8.65 6.00 33.53
C SER A 294 7.49 5.22 34.12
N ASP A 295 7.39 5.16 35.45
CA ASP A 295 6.36 4.40 36.14
C ASP A 295 4.97 5.00 35.88
N TYR A 296 4.88 6.34 35.86
CA TYR A 296 3.64 7.04 35.56
C TYR A 296 3.22 6.88 34.09
N LEU A 297 4.18 7.01 33.16
CA LEU A 297 3.95 6.81 31.73
C LEU A 297 3.53 5.38 31.41
N LEU A 298 4.16 4.39 32.05
CA LEU A 298 3.81 2.99 31.92
C LEU A 298 2.39 2.74 32.45
N LYS A 299 2.05 3.32 33.60
CA LYS A 299 0.71 3.24 34.18
C LYS A 299 -0.35 3.79 33.23
N ILE A 300 -0.15 4.97 32.64
CA ILE A 300 -1.08 5.53 31.63
C ILE A 300 -1.28 4.54 30.47
N TYR A 301 -0.20 4.00 29.93
CA TYR A 301 -0.25 3.09 28.79
C TYR A 301 -1.01 1.80 29.15
N GLU A 302 -0.63 1.13 30.24
CA GLU A 302 -1.21 -0.14 30.63
C GLU A 302 -2.67 -0.03 31.05
N GLU A 303 -3.08 1.01 31.76
CA GLU A 303 -4.47 1.21 32.17
C GLU A 303 -5.39 1.28 30.95
N LYS A 304 -4.96 1.97 29.89
CA LYS A 304 -5.74 2.09 28.65
C LYS A 304 -5.75 0.81 27.84
N ILE A 305 -4.64 0.08 27.80
CA ILE A 305 -4.60 -1.25 27.18
C ILE A 305 -5.52 -2.23 27.92
N LYS A 306 -5.45 -2.28 29.25
CA LYS A 306 -6.31 -3.12 30.11
C LYS A 306 -7.78 -2.80 29.86
N LEU A 307 -8.15 -1.52 29.88
CA LEU A 307 -9.52 -1.07 29.58
C LEU A 307 -9.99 -1.53 28.20
N ALA A 308 -9.15 -1.38 27.17
CA ALA A 308 -9.49 -1.77 25.80
C ALA A 308 -9.82 -3.27 25.68
N TYR A 309 -9.08 -4.14 26.38
CA TYR A 309 -9.37 -5.59 26.40
C TYR A 309 -10.63 -5.93 27.20
N THR A 310 -10.85 -5.28 28.35
CA THR A 310 -12.06 -5.50 29.15
C THR A 310 -13.32 -5.18 28.36
N MET A 311 -13.32 -4.09 27.59
CA MET A 311 -14.49 -3.65 26.83
C MET A 311 -14.79 -4.54 25.62
N GLU A 312 -13.75 -5.04 24.95
CA GLU A 312 -13.90 -6.01 23.86
C GLU A 312 -14.48 -7.34 24.36
N ASN A 313 -14.02 -7.84 25.51
CA ASN A 313 -14.50 -9.09 26.10
C ASN A 313 -15.97 -9.00 26.58
N ASN A 314 -16.43 -7.81 26.96
CA ASN A 314 -17.77 -7.60 27.50
C ASN A 314 -18.80 -7.12 26.46
N GLY A 315 -18.40 -6.96 25.18
CA GLY A 315 -19.28 -6.45 24.13
C GLY A 315 -19.84 -5.04 24.37
N MET A 316 -19.19 -4.25 25.24
CA MET A 316 -19.68 -2.92 25.61
C MET A 316 -19.17 -1.84 24.63
N PRO A 317 -20.03 -0.90 24.20
CA PRO A 317 -19.60 0.24 23.40
C PRO A 317 -18.71 1.18 24.22
N PHE A 318 -17.69 1.76 23.58
CA PHE A 318 -16.79 2.73 24.22
C PHE A 318 -17.52 4.05 24.50
N PRO A 319 -17.36 4.64 25.71
CA PRO A 319 -17.94 5.95 26.00
C PRO A 319 -17.25 7.02 25.13
N ASN A 320 -18.07 7.87 24.51
CA ASN A 320 -17.67 8.95 23.60
C ASN A 320 -16.88 10.06 24.30
#